data_AF-A0A7H8WCP0-F1
#
_entry.id   AF-A0A7H8WCP0-F1
#
_cell.length_a   1.000
_cell.length_b   1.000
_cell.length_c   1.000
_cell.angle_alpha   90.00
_cell.angle_beta   90.00
_cell.angle_gamma   90.00
#
_symmetry.space_group_name_H-M   'P 1'
#
loop_
_entity.id
_entity.type
_entity.pdbx_description
1 polymer ?
#
loop_
_entity_poly.entity_id
_entity_poly.type
_entity_poly.pdbx_seq_one_letter_code
_entity_poly.pdbx_strand_id
1 'polypeptide(L)'
;MERMEVAEIEYLKKQSAQYLNILKTADKGYNAEIKVLNYSELGCVITNMLKLCILALEQDNGQKLSIDVGLVLEQALQLFPIDEMELLDIINEMQIKQSYAEVK
;
A
#
# COMPACT_ATOMS: atom_id res chain seq x y z
N MET A 1 -22.49 -22.96 11.53
CA MET A 1 -21.70 -22.56 10.36
C MET A 1 -22.09 -21.16 9.92
N GLU A 2 -23.33 -20.93 9.46
CA GLU A 2 -23.80 -19.59 9.00
C GLU A 2 -23.52 -18.41 9.95
N ARG A 3 -23.72 -18.53 11.28
CA ARG A 3 -23.47 -17.41 12.20
C ARG A 3 -21.99 -17.02 12.34
N MET A 4 -21.07 -17.97 12.13
CA MET A 4 -19.63 -17.73 12.25
C MET A 4 -19.12 -17.00 11.01
N GLU A 5 -19.60 -17.42 9.83
CA GLU A 5 -19.32 -16.76 8.54
C GLU A 5 -19.87 -15.33 8.50
N VAL A 6 -21.08 -15.08 9.03
CA VAL A 6 -21.64 -13.73 9.12
C VAL A 6 -20.81 -12.81 10.03
N ALA A 7 -20.31 -13.34 11.15
CA ALA A 7 -19.47 -12.57 12.08
C ALA A 7 -18.09 -12.23 11.49
N GLU A 8 -17.49 -13.15 10.72
CA GLU A 8 -16.23 -12.92 10.02
C GLU A 8 -16.37 -11.86 8.91
N ILE A 9 -17.50 -11.88 8.17
CA ILE A 9 -17.81 -10.86 7.16
C ILE A 9 -18.03 -9.48 7.82
N GLU A 10 -18.73 -9.41 8.95
CA GLU A 10 -18.91 -8.14 9.69
C GLU A 10 -17.58 -7.61 10.24
N TYR A 11 -16.72 -8.50 10.76
CA TYR A 11 -15.38 -8.14 11.19
C TYR A 11 -14.55 -7.56 10.04
N LEU A 12 -14.54 -8.24 8.89
CA LEU A 12 -13.81 -7.78 7.70
C LEU A 12 -14.34 -6.42 7.22
N LYS A 13 -15.67 -6.22 7.17
CA LYS A 13 -16.27 -4.93 6.80
C LYS A 13 -15.83 -3.80 7.74
N LYS A 14 -15.74 -4.07 9.04
CA LYS A 14 -15.27 -3.11 10.02
C LYS A 14 -13.79 -2.78 9.80
N GLN A 15 -12.94 -3.78 9.55
CA GLN A 15 -11.51 -3.56 9.26
C GLN A 15 -11.33 -2.81 7.93
N SER A 16 -12.06 -3.18 6.88
CA SER A 16 -11.97 -2.49 5.58
C SER A 16 -12.34 -1.01 5.69
N ALA A 17 -13.32 -0.65 6.53
CA ALA A 17 -13.68 0.75 6.77
C ALA A 17 -12.64 1.51 7.60
N GLN A 18 -11.70 0.84 8.26
CA GLN A 18 -10.60 1.46 9.00
C GLN A 18 -9.37 1.65 8.10
N TYR A 19 -9.11 0.68 7.22
CA TYR A 19 -7.89 0.58 6.44
C TYR A 19 -8.04 1.04 4.98
N LEU A 20 -9.21 0.92 4.36
CA LEU A 20 -9.51 1.46 3.02
C LEU A 20 -10.07 2.89 3.09
N ASN A 21 -9.61 3.68 4.06
CA ASN A 21 -10.03 5.06 4.17
C ASN A 21 -9.34 5.90 3.09
N ILE A 22 -10.07 6.88 2.57
CA ILE A 22 -9.55 7.88 1.63
C ILE A 22 -8.26 8.45 2.24
N LEU A 23 -7.19 8.54 1.44
CA LEU A 23 -5.91 9.18 1.75
C LEU A 23 -6.12 10.28 2.80
N LYS A 24 -5.63 10.05 4.03
CA LYS A 24 -5.84 10.93 5.18
C LYS A 24 -5.63 12.39 4.74
N THR A 25 -6.55 13.27 5.11
CA THR A 25 -6.36 14.71 4.92
C THR A 25 -5.09 15.12 5.66
N ALA A 26 -4.13 15.73 4.96
CA ALA A 26 -2.91 16.20 5.61
C ALA A 26 -3.24 17.34 6.59
N ASP A 27 -2.97 17.12 7.88
CA ASP A 27 -3.26 18.09 8.94
C ASP A 27 -2.31 19.32 8.86
N LYS A 28 -1.19 19.19 8.13
CA LYS A 28 -0.22 20.27 7.83
C LYS A 28 0.47 20.03 6.47
N GLY A 29 -0.08 20.59 5.39
CA GLY A 29 0.53 20.51 4.06
C GLY A 29 -0.39 20.98 2.93
N TYR A 30 0.12 21.00 1.70
CA TYR A 30 -0.69 21.13 0.49
C TYR A 30 -1.13 19.73 0.04
N ASN A 31 -2.43 19.56 -0.23
CA ASN A 31 -2.93 18.31 -0.79
C ASN A 31 -2.70 18.30 -2.31
N ALA A 32 -2.14 17.20 -2.81
CA ALA A 32 -2.08 16.89 -4.24
C ALA A 32 -2.88 15.61 -4.50
N GLU A 33 -3.89 15.68 -5.36
CA GLU A 33 -4.67 14.51 -5.75
C GLU A 33 -3.97 13.82 -6.94
N ILE A 34 -3.66 12.54 -6.77
CA ILE A 34 -3.16 11.69 -7.86
C ILE A 34 -4.28 10.74 -8.26
N LYS A 35 -4.74 10.88 -9.51
CA LYS A 35 -5.77 10.00 -10.05
C LYS A 35 -5.13 8.74 -10.59
N VAL A 36 -5.52 7.62 -10.00
CA VAL A 36 -5.17 6.27 -10.45
C VAL A 36 -6.47 5.46 -10.62
N LEU A 37 -6.48 4.55 -11.58
CA LEU A 37 -7.58 3.66 -11.94
C LEU A 37 -7.84 2.64 -10.83
N ASN A 38 -6.78 2.18 -10.16
CA ASN A 38 -6.84 1.22 -9.05
C ASN A 38 -5.47 1.12 -8.33
N TYR A 39 -5.42 0.34 -7.24
CA TYR A 39 -4.19 0.09 -6.49
C TYR A 39 -3.09 -0.60 -7.30
N SER A 40 -3.43 -1.35 -8.36
CA SER A 40 -2.41 -1.94 -9.23
C SER A 40 -1.70 -0.86 -10.04
N GLU A 41 -2.41 0.16 -10.53
CA GLU A 41 -1.77 1.30 -11.18
C GLU A 41 -0.93 2.12 -10.19
N LEU A 42 -1.42 2.35 -8.97
CA LEU A 42 -0.63 2.98 -7.91
C LEU A 42 0.68 2.21 -7.64
N GLY A 43 0.60 0.88 -7.53
CA GLY A 43 1.76 0.01 -7.37
C GLY A 43 2.72 0.11 -8.56
N CYS A 44 2.21 0.22 -9.80
CA CYS A 44 3.03 0.47 -10.99
C CYS A 44 3.76 1.83 -10.91
N VAL A 45 3.08 2.89 -10.46
CA VAL A 45 3.68 4.22 -10.28
C VAL A 45 4.83 4.16 -9.27
N ILE A 46 4.59 3.60 -8.09
CA ILE A 46 5.61 3.43 -7.04
C ILE A 46 6.79 2.59 -7.57
N THR A 47 6.50 1.46 -8.22
CA THR A 47 7.53 0.58 -8.80
C THR A 47 8.40 1.30 -9.81
N ASN A 48 7.80 2.12 -10.68
CA ASN A 48 8.54 2.89 -11.68
C ASN A 48 9.38 3.99 -11.03
N MET A 49 8.89 4.65 -9.98
CA MET A 49 9.69 5.61 -9.20
C MET A 49 10.91 4.93 -8.57
N LEU A 50 10.74 3.73 -7.98
CA LEU A 50 11.85 2.97 -7.40
C LEU A 50 12.87 2.54 -8.46
N LYS A 51 12.40 2.03 -9.62
CA LYS A 51 13.28 1.68 -10.74
C LYS A 51 14.06 2.88 -11.26
N LEU A 52 13.42 4.05 -11.35
CA LEU A 52 14.08 5.29 -11.73
C LEU A 52 15.23 5.63 -10.74
N CYS A 53 14.96 5.55 -9.44
CA CYS A 53 15.97 5.79 -8.41
C CYS A 53 17.14 4.79 -8.51
N ILE A 54 16.86 3.50 -8.72
CA ILE A 54 17.89 2.48 -8.91
C ILE A 54 18.77 2.80 -10.12
N LEU A 55 18.15 3.08 -11.28
CA LEU A 55 18.88 3.42 -12.51
C LEU A 55 19.73 4.67 -12.36
N ALA A 56 19.23 5.68 -11.65
CA ALA A 56 19.98 6.90 -11.40
C ALA A 56 21.20 6.63 -10.50
N LEU A 57 21.03 5.84 -9.43
CA LEU A 57 22.14 5.47 -8.54
C LEU A 57 23.17 4.57 -9.24
N GLU A 58 22.75 3.67 -10.12
CA GLU A 58 23.66 2.83 -10.92
C GLU A 58 24.49 3.63 -11.92
N GLN A 59 23.97 4.77 -12.39
CA GLN A 59 24.66 5.70 -13.30
C GLN A 59 25.47 6.77 -12.56
N ASP A 60 25.57 6.69 -11.23
CA ASP A 60 26.38 7.61 -10.43
C ASP A 60 27.88 7.33 -10.60
N ASN A 61 28.42 7.81 -11.71
CA ASN A 61 29.84 7.67 -12.07
C ASN A 61 30.72 8.74 -11.39
N GLY A 62 30.27 9.32 -10.27
CA GLY A 62 30.88 10.51 -9.65
C GLY A 62 30.50 11.82 -10.35
N GLN A 63 29.51 11.79 -11.25
CA GLN A 63 28.89 12.97 -11.82
C GLN A 63 27.58 13.26 -11.08
N LYS A 64 27.26 14.56 -10.92
CA LYS A 64 26.02 14.97 -10.27
C LYS A 64 24.82 14.37 -11.01
N LEU A 65 24.01 13.58 -10.30
CA LEU A 65 22.78 13.00 -10.83
C LEU A 65 21.85 14.09 -11.37
N SER A 66 21.20 13.79 -12.49
CA SER A 66 20.21 14.69 -13.12
C SER A 66 18.90 14.77 -12.35
N ILE A 67 18.67 13.81 -11.44
CA ILE A 67 17.49 13.74 -10.59
C ILE A 67 17.92 13.78 -9.11
N ASP A 68 17.09 14.41 -8.29
CA ASP A 68 17.20 14.30 -6.84
C ASP A 68 16.54 12.99 -6.40
N VAL A 69 17.35 11.95 -6.26
CA VAL A 69 16.90 10.62 -5.85
C VAL A 69 16.23 10.65 -4.48
N GLY A 70 16.71 11.50 -3.55
CA GLY A 70 16.14 11.62 -2.21
C GLY A 70 14.70 12.13 -2.27
N LEU A 71 14.46 13.19 -3.04
CA LEU A 71 13.12 13.74 -3.21
C LEU A 71 12.16 12.74 -3.86
N VAL A 72 12.60 12.00 -4.89
CA VAL A 72 11.74 10.99 -5.55
C VAL A 72 11.40 9.84 -4.59
N LEU A 73 12.35 9.39 -3.77
CA LEU A 73 12.12 8.36 -2.76
C LEU A 73 11.14 8.82 -1.68
N GLU A 74 11.23 10.09 -1.23
CA GLU A 74 10.25 10.66 -0.28
C GLU A 74 8.84 10.66 -0.87
N GLN A 75 8.67 11.00 -2.14
CA GLN A 75 7.37 10.95 -2.81
C GLN A 75 6.86 9.51 -2.94
N ALA A 76 7.72 8.57 -3.34
CA ALA A 76 7.35 7.16 -3.43
C ALA A 76 6.90 6.59 -2.07
N LEU A 77 7.54 7.02 -0.98
CA LEU A 77 7.16 6.63 0.38
C LEU A 77 5.80 7.19 0.79
N GLN A 78 5.47 8.43 0.42
CA GLN A 78 4.17 9.03 0.70
C GLN A 78 3.01 8.36 -0.05
N LEU A 79 3.29 7.75 -1.20
CA LEU A 79 2.30 7.03 -2.01
C LEU A 79 2.06 5.60 -1.55
N PHE A 80 2.89 5.08 -0.63
CA PHE A 80 2.79 3.70 -0.19
C PHE A 80 1.47 3.48 0.60
N PRO A 81 0.60 2.55 0.17
CA PRO A 81 -0.70 2.31 0.82
C PRO A 81 -0.53 1.41 2.05
N ILE A 82 0.09 1.95 3.11
CA ILE A 82 0.45 1.17 4.32
C ILE A 82 -0.79 0.62 5.02
N ASP A 83 -1.80 1.47 5.21
CA ASP A 83 -3.05 1.10 5.89
C ASP A 83 -3.72 -0.07 5.13
N GLU A 84 -3.76 -0.02 3.79
CA GLU A 84 -4.31 -1.10 2.97
C GLU A 84 -3.48 -2.38 2.99
N MET A 85 -2.16 -2.28 3.13
CA MET A 85 -1.30 -3.45 3.29
C MET A 85 -1.56 -4.18 4.61
N GLU A 86 -1.79 -3.45 5.71
CA GLU A 86 -2.18 -4.08 6.99
C GLU A 86 -3.50 -4.85 6.87
N LEU A 87 -4.45 -4.35 6.07
CA LEU A 87 -5.69 -5.09 5.80
C LEU A 87 -5.44 -6.42 5.07
N LEU A 88 -4.49 -6.45 4.14
CA LEU A 88 -4.12 -7.69 3.45
C LEU A 88 -3.54 -8.73 4.41
N ASP A 89 -2.75 -8.29 5.40
CA ASP A 89 -2.25 -9.18 6.45
C ASP A 89 -3.39 -9.77 7.29
N ILE A 90 -4.38 -8.95 7.67
CA ILE A 90 -5.58 -9.42 8.40
C ILE A 90 -6.36 -10.45 7.57
N ILE A 91 -6.55 -10.21 6.27
CA ILE A 91 -7.24 -11.14 5.37
C ILE A 91 -6.48 -12.47 5.30
N ASN A 92 -5.16 -12.42 5.14
CA ASN A 92 -4.33 -13.61 5.09
C ASN A 92 -4.40 -14.41 6.40
N GLU A 93 -4.37 -13.73 7.55
CA GLU A 93 -4.56 -14.39 8.86
C GLU A 93 -5.90 -15.11 8.97
N MET A 94 -6.98 -14.49 8.48
CA MET A 94 -8.32 -15.10 8.48
C MET A 94 -8.34 -16.37 7.62
N GLN A 95 -7.76 -16.32 6.42
CA GLN A 95 -7.65 -17.49 5.53
C GLN A 95 -6.83 -18.64 6.16
N ILE A 96 -5.70 -18.29 6.80
CA ILE A 96 -4.86 -19.28 7.48
C ILE A 96 -5.62 -19.95 8.63
N LYS A 97 -6.32 -19.18 9.48
CA LYS A 97 -7.14 -19.72 10.58
C LYS A 97 -8.23 -20.67 10.09
N GLN A 98 -8.88 -20.36 8.97
CA GLN A 98 -9.87 -21.22 8.34
C GLN A 98 -9.25 -22.55 7.87
N SER A 99 -8.09 -22.51 7.22
CA SER A 99 -7.39 -23.72 6.75
C SER A 99 -6.99 -24.69 7.89
N TYR A 100 -6.67 -24.18 9.08
CA TYR A 100 -6.37 -25.02 10.25
C TYR A 100 -7.62 -25.61 10.90
N ALA A 101 -8.78 -24.98 10.75
CA ALA A 101 -10.06 -25.49 11.25
C ALA A 101 -10.62 -26.64 10.40
N GLU A 102 -10.25 -26.72 9.12
CA GLU A 102 -10.68 -27.78 8.19
C GLU A 102 -9.82 -29.07 8.27
N VAL A 103 -8.65 -29.00 8.91
CA VAL A 103 -7.70 -30.13 9.05
C VAL A 103 -7.88 -30.88 10.39
N LYS A 104 -8.79 -30.42 11.27
CA LYS A 104 -9.10 -31.03 12.58
C LYS A 104 -10.53 -31.56 12.63
#